data_AF-A0A3B8PEM2-F1
#
_entry.id   AF-A0A3B8PEM2-F1
#
_cell.length_a   1.000
_cell.length_b   1.000
_cell.length_c   1.000
_cell.angle_alpha   90.00
_cell.angle_beta   90.00
_cell.angle_gamma   90.00
#
_symmetry.space_group_name_H-M   'P 1'
#
loop_
_entity.id
_entity.type
_entity.pdbx_description
1 polymer ?
#
loop_
_entity_poly.entity_id
_entity_poly.type
_entity_poly.pdbx_seq_one_letter_code
_entity_poly.pdbx_strand_id
1 'polypeptide(L)'
;LVDVATTLPGGDDYYSLSLIGGDGSVYADDHHNMHLLYGGGQPEAVRGGESVSGLVNLLTEFASAVAEGRAADPGPAAAVGALRVAEAAERSIEAGAPLGLNETGDGYELG
;
A
#
# COMPACT_ATOMS: atom_id res chain seq x y z
N LEU A 1 -3.18 11.17 3.25
CA LEU A 1 -2.14 11.26 4.30
C LEU A 1 -1.30 10.01 4.20
N VAL A 2 0.00 10.14 3.97
CA VAL A 2 0.95 9.01 4.02
C VAL A 2 1.74 9.20 5.32
N ASP A 3 1.68 8.22 6.21
CA ASP A 3 2.43 8.21 7.47
C ASP A 3 3.57 7.21 7.34
N VAL A 4 4.80 7.63 7.66
CA VAL A 4 6.01 6.81 7.56
C VAL A 4 6.70 6.81 8.91
N ALA A 5 6.57 5.71 9.63
CA ALA A 5 7.21 5.52 10.94
C ALA A 5 8.52 4.75 10.77
N THR A 6 9.66 5.45 10.78
CA THR A 6 11.01 4.84 10.65
C THR A 6 11.64 4.40 11.98
N THR A 7 10.96 4.65 13.10
CA THR A 7 11.46 4.44 14.46
C THR A 7 10.72 3.35 15.22
N LEU A 8 9.75 2.69 14.59
CA LEU A 8 9.09 1.53 15.21
C LEU A 8 10.11 0.40 15.39
N PRO A 9 10.10 -0.31 16.52
CA PRO A 9 10.84 -1.56 16.65
C PRO A 9 10.44 -2.47 15.48
N GLY A 10 11.38 -3.26 14.96
CA GLY A 10 11.04 -4.27 13.95
C GLY A 10 9.90 -5.16 14.47
N GLY A 11 8.71 -4.98 13.91
CA GLY A 11 7.56 -5.84 14.10
C GLY A 11 7.36 -6.70 12.85
N ASP A 12 6.66 -7.83 13.00
CA ASP A 12 6.22 -8.62 11.85
C ASP A 12 5.34 -7.71 10.96
N ASP A 13 5.65 -7.61 9.67
CA ASP A 13 5.00 -6.74 8.68
C ASP A 13 3.47 -6.67 8.85
N TYR A 14 2.95 -5.54 9.35
CA TYR A 14 1.52 -5.27 9.55
C TYR A 14 1.04 -4.25 8.51
N TYR A 15 0.04 -4.62 7.72
CA TYR A 15 -0.56 -3.76 6.72
C TYR A 15 -2.03 -3.48 7.05
N SER A 16 -2.38 -2.20 7.13
CA SER A 16 -3.77 -1.79 7.23
C SER A 16 -4.09 -0.61 6.31
N LEU A 17 -5.32 -0.58 5.82
CA LEU A 17 -5.86 0.48 4.97
C LEU A 17 -7.23 0.91 5.51
N SER A 18 -7.37 2.19 5.83
CA SER A 18 -8.64 2.80 6.21
C SER A 18 -9.06 3.84 5.17
N LEU A 19 -10.32 3.80 4.76
CA LEU A 19 -10.95 4.83 3.95
C LEU A 19 -12.16 5.39 4.70
N ILE A 20 -12.19 6.69 4.95
CA ILE A 20 -13.29 7.38 5.62
C ILE A 20 -13.87 8.39 4.64
N GLY A 21 -15.18 8.30 4.39
CA GLY A 21 -15.94 9.20 3.55
C GLY A 21 -17.11 9.84 4.32
N GLY A 22 -17.86 10.71 3.64
CA GLY A 22 -18.99 11.43 4.27
C GLY A 22 -20.10 10.51 4.79
N ASP A 23 -20.29 9.36 4.16
CA ASP A 23 -21.38 8.42 4.46
C ASP A 23 -20.92 7.17 5.24
N GLY A 24 -19.64 7.09 5.62
CA GLY A 24 -19.12 5.95 6.38
C GLY A 24 -17.65 5.67 6.16
N SER A 25 -17.23 4.46 6.53
CA SER A 25 -15.84 4.03 6.45
C SER A 25 -15.70 2.58 6.03
N VAL A 26 -14.62 2.26 5.34
CA VAL A 26 -14.18 0.90 5.00
C VAL A 26 -12.78 0.70 5.55
N TYR A 27 -12.51 -0.49 6.04
CA TYR A 27 -11.23 -0.87 6.60
C TYR A 27 -10.81 -2.24 6.08
N ALA A 28 -9.52 -2.39 5.78
CA ALA A 28 -8.87 -3.64 5.49
C ALA A 28 -7.62 -3.76 6.38
N ASP A 29 -7.42 -4.93 6.96
CA ASP A 29 -6.26 -5.28 7.78
C ASP A 29 -5.75 -6.63 7.31
N ASP A 30 -4.44 -6.79 7.24
CA ASP A 30 -3.84 -8.09 7.00
C ASP A 30 -3.82 -8.95 8.27
N HIS A 31 -3.92 -8.38 9.49
CA HIS A 31 -3.74 -9.11 10.76
C HIS A 31 -2.55 -10.10 10.72
N HIS A 32 -1.44 -9.75 10.05
CA HIS A 32 -0.29 -10.62 9.75
C HIS A 32 -0.63 -11.90 8.93
N ASN A 33 -1.69 -11.84 8.14
CA ASN A 33 -2.38 -12.96 7.53
C ASN A 33 -2.70 -14.05 8.55
N MET A 34 -3.23 -13.71 9.73
CA MET A 34 -3.62 -14.70 10.75
C MET A 34 -5.13 -14.71 10.94
N HIS A 35 -5.74 -15.88 10.75
CA HIS A 35 -7.14 -16.13 11.07
C HIS A 35 -7.24 -16.73 12.47
N LEU A 36 -8.02 -16.10 13.34
CA LEU A 36 -8.32 -16.64 14.67
C LEU A 36 -9.48 -17.64 14.57
N LEU A 37 -9.22 -18.90 14.89
CA LEU A 37 -10.22 -19.95 14.94
C LEU A 37 -10.59 -20.23 16.41
N TYR A 38 -11.88 -20.09 16.72
CA TYR A 38 -12.41 -20.44 18.04
C TYR A 38 -13.52 -21.49 17.91
N GLY A 39 -13.21 -22.73 18.29
CA GLY A 39 -14.13 -23.88 18.27
C GLY A 39 -14.70 -24.26 19.64
N GLY A 40 -14.69 -23.37 20.63
CA GLY A 40 -15.14 -23.64 22.00
C GLY A 40 -14.05 -24.18 22.95
N GLY A 41 -12.78 -24.06 22.57
CA GLY A 41 -11.60 -24.50 23.34
C GLY A 41 -10.55 -23.39 23.47
N GLN A 42 -9.26 -23.74 23.44
CA GLN A 42 -8.21 -22.73 23.30
C GLN A 42 -8.26 -22.13 21.89
N PRO A 43 -8.20 -20.79 21.73
CA PRO A 43 -8.15 -20.18 20.41
C PRO A 43 -6.84 -20.57 19.69
N GLU A 44 -6.95 -20.82 18.39
CA GLU A 44 -5.80 -21.07 17.53
C GLU A 44 -5.67 -19.95 16.49
N ALA A 45 -4.43 -19.58 16.19
CA ALA A 45 -4.13 -18.63 15.13
C ALA A 45 -3.56 -19.40 13.93
N VAL A 46 -4.20 -19.27 12.77
CA VAL A 46 -3.83 -19.99 11.54
C VAL A 46 -3.36 -18.99 10.49
N ARG A 47 -2.21 -19.23 9.87
CA ARG A 47 -1.70 -18.36 8.81
C ARG A 47 -2.51 -18.54 7.51
N GLY A 48 -3.12 -17.47 7.04
CA GLY A 48 -3.73 -17.33 5.73
C GLY A 48 -2.69 -17.23 4.62
N GLY A 49 -2.97 -17.87 3.49
CA GLY A 49 -2.09 -17.89 2.31
C GLY A 49 -2.24 -16.67 1.40
N GLU A 50 -2.83 -15.57 1.89
CA GLU A 50 -3.27 -14.45 1.05
C GLU A 50 -2.11 -13.69 0.38
N SER A 51 -0.90 -13.71 0.95
CA SER A 51 0.27 -12.99 0.40
C SER A 51 0.65 -13.40 -1.02
N VAL A 52 0.36 -14.65 -1.42
CA VAL A 52 0.65 -15.16 -2.77
C VAL A 52 -0.34 -14.61 -3.81
N SER A 53 -1.57 -14.29 -3.39
CA SER A 53 -2.66 -13.92 -4.31
C SER A 53 -2.38 -12.59 -5.02
N GLY A 54 -1.80 -11.61 -4.31
CA GLY A 54 -1.43 -10.32 -4.91
C GLY A 54 -0.39 -10.46 -6.03
N LEU A 55 0.65 -11.26 -5.81
CA LEU A 55 1.68 -11.53 -6.82
C LEU A 55 1.13 -12.31 -8.01
N VAL A 56 0.28 -13.31 -7.76
CA VAL A 56 -0.40 -14.05 -8.83
C VAL A 56 -1.26 -13.13 -9.68
N ASN A 57 -1.98 -12.18 -9.07
CA ASN A 57 -2.80 -11.22 -9.80
C ASN A 57 -1.94 -10.29 -10.68
N LEU A 58 -0.83 -9.76 -10.15
CA LEU A 58 0.10 -8.92 -10.92
C LEU A 58 0.73 -9.68 -12.10
N LEU A 59 1.15 -10.92 -11.88
CA LEU A 59 1.70 -11.78 -12.95
C LEU A 59 0.66 -12.13 -14.00
N THR A 60 -0.58 -12.40 -13.56
CA THR A 60 -1.70 -12.71 -14.46
C THR A 60 -2.00 -11.51 -15.35
N GLU A 61 -2.11 -10.31 -14.77
CA GLU A 61 -2.33 -9.07 -15.51
C GLU A 61 -1.20 -8.78 -16.50
N PHE A 62 0.06 -8.95 -16.07
CA PHE A 62 1.20 -8.82 -16.96
C PHE A 62 1.13 -9.79 -18.16
N ALA A 63 0.84 -11.06 -17.90
CA ALA A 63 0.73 -12.07 -18.96
C ALA A 63 -0.42 -11.75 -19.93
N SER A 64 -1.58 -11.33 -19.42
CA SER A 64 -2.72 -10.89 -20.23
C SER A 64 -2.38 -9.67 -21.08
N ALA A 65 -1.72 -8.67 -20.52
CA ALA A 65 -1.32 -7.47 -21.25
C ALA A 65 -0.38 -7.78 -22.43
N VAL A 66 0.58 -8.69 -22.22
CA VAL A 66 1.48 -9.17 -23.28
C VAL A 66 0.71 -9.91 -24.37
N ALA A 67 -0.20 -10.81 -24.00
CA ALA A 67 -1.00 -11.58 -24.96
C ALA A 67 -1.93 -10.70 -25.80
N GLU A 68 -2.44 -9.63 -25.22
CA GLU A 68 -3.39 -8.71 -25.84
C GLU A 68 -2.71 -7.53 -26.56
N GLY A 69 -1.37 -7.38 -26.44
CA GLY A 69 -0.63 -6.28 -27.05
C GLY A 69 -0.97 -4.91 -26.45
N ARG A 70 -1.33 -4.87 -25.17
CA ARG A 70 -1.67 -3.65 -24.42
C ARG A 70 -0.63 -3.36 -23.33
N ALA A 71 -0.69 -2.16 -22.77
CA ALA A 71 0.05 -1.85 -21.55
C ALA A 71 -0.57 -2.60 -20.35
N ALA A 72 0.29 -3.08 -19.45
CA ALA A 72 -0.13 -3.65 -18.17
C ALA A 72 -0.55 -2.55 -17.19
N ASP A 73 -1.45 -2.88 -16.27
CA ASP A 73 -1.89 -2.01 -15.17
C ASP A 73 -1.67 -2.68 -13.80
N PRO A 74 -0.92 -2.09 -12.85
CA PRO A 74 -0.21 -0.82 -12.94
C PRO A 74 0.97 -0.88 -13.92
N GLY A 75 1.09 0.16 -14.74
CA GLY A 75 2.17 0.33 -15.71
C GLY A 75 3.30 1.26 -15.25
N PRO A 76 4.28 1.58 -16.12
CA PRO A 76 5.43 2.43 -15.77
C PRO A 76 5.06 3.81 -15.23
N ALA A 77 3.97 4.41 -15.69
CA ALA A 77 3.50 5.71 -15.18
C ALA A 77 3.10 5.65 -13.70
N ALA A 78 2.47 4.55 -13.27
CA ALA A 78 2.13 4.33 -11.86
C ALA A 78 3.40 4.18 -11.01
N ALA A 79 4.43 3.49 -11.52
CA ALA A 79 5.72 3.38 -10.83
C ALA A 79 6.41 4.74 -10.67
N VAL A 80 6.41 5.58 -11.72
CA VAL A 80 6.93 6.95 -11.64
C VAL A 80 6.15 7.78 -10.61
N GLY A 81 4.82 7.67 -10.60
CA GLY A 81 3.98 8.33 -9.60
C GLY A 81 4.33 7.90 -8.17
N ALA A 82 4.48 6.60 -7.94
CA ALA A 82 4.87 6.06 -6.64
C ALA A 82 6.25 6.57 -6.18
N LEU A 83 7.24 6.60 -7.09
CA LEU A 83 8.58 7.13 -6.80
C LEU A 83 8.53 8.61 -6.42
N ARG A 84 7.76 9.43 -7.15
CA ARG A 84 7.59 10.87 -6.83
C ARG A 84 7.03 11.09 -5.42
N VAL A 85 6.05 10.27 -5.01
CA VAL A 85 5.48 10.34 -3.67
C VAL A 85 6.51 9.91 -2.62
N ALA A 86 7.28 8.86 -2.88
CA ALA A 86 8.33 8.40 -1.97
C ALA A 86 9.41 9.49 -1.76
N GLU A 87 9.92 10.09 -2.84
CA GLU A 87 10.88 11.20 -2.77
C GLU A 87 10.32 12.42 -2.03
N ALA A 88 9.03 12.73 -2.24
CA ALA A 88 8.37 13.83 -1.52
C ALA A 88 8.24 13.54 -0.02
N ALA A 89 7.97 12.29 0.36
CA ALA A 89 7.90 11.87 1.76
C ALA A 89 9.28 11.99 2.44
N GLU A 90 10.35 11.54 1.79
CA GLU A 90 11.72 11.68 2.28
C GLU A 90 12.07 13.16 2.53
N ARG A 91 11.82 14.03 1.54
CA ARG A 91 12.04 15.47 1.67
C ARG A 91 11.18 16.12 2.77
N SER A 92 9.95 15.65 2.95
CA SER A 92 9.05 16.14 4.00
C SER A 92 9.58 15.81 5.39
N ILE A 93 10.09 14.59 5.57
CA ILE A 93 10.72 14.13 6.81
C ILE A 93 11.95 14.98 7.12
N GLU A 94 12.83 15.19 6.14
CA GLU A 94 14.04 16.01 6.31
C GLU A 94 13.74 17.47 6.65
N ALA A 95 12.73 18.06 6.00
CA ALA A 95 12.34 19.44 6.22
C ALA A 95 11.50 19.65 7.50
N GLY A 96 10.90 18.59 8.04
CA GLY A 96 9.91 18.69 9.12
C GLY A 96 8.67 19.50 8.73
N ALA A 97 8.35 19.55 7.44
CA ALA A 97 7.28 20.38 6.88
C ALA A 97 6.57 19.63 5.73
N PRO A 98 5.27 19.89 5.50
CA PRO A 98 4.54 19.27 4.41
C PRO A 98 5.04 19.78 3.05
N LEU A 99 5.02 18.91 2.05
CA LEU A 99 5.17 19.30 0.66
C LEU A 99 3.80 19.24 -0.05
N GLY A 100 3.46 20.30 -0.78
CA GLY A 100 2.30 20.39 -1.66
C GLY A 100 2.63 19.93 -3.07
N LEU A 101 1.61 19.56 -3.85
CA LEU A 101 1.77 19.42 -5.31
C LEU A 101 2.08 20.79 -5.91
N ASN A 102 3.06 20.84 -6.81
CA ASN A 102 3.37 22.06 -7.55
C ASN A 102 2.26 22.40 -8.56
N GLU A 103 2.29 23.62 -9.10
CA GLU A 103 1.26 24.12 -10.04
C GLU A 103 1.14 23.25 -11.31
N THR A 104 2.23 22.62 -11.74
CA THR A 104 2.28 21.73 -12.91
C THR A 104 1.76 20.32 -12.63
N GLY A 105 1.58 19.95 -11.36
CA GLY A 105 1.13 18.63 -10.92
C GLY A 105 2.12 17.50 -11.19
N ASP A 106 3.36 17.83 -11.57
CA ASP A 106 4.41 16.87 -11.93
C ASP A 106 5.43 16.64 -10.81
N GLY A 107 5.30 17.35 -9.70
CA GLY A 107 6.19 17.24 -8.54
C GLY A 107 5.64 17.85 -7.26
N TYR A 108 6.50 17.89 -6.25
CA TYR A 108 6.18 18.36 -4.90
C TYR A 108 7.14 19.46 -4.44
N GLU A 109 6.60 20.49 -3.79
CA GLU A 109 7.34 21.65 -3.29
C GLU A 109 6.96 22.01 -1.84
N LEU A 110 7.83 22.73 -1.15
CA LEU A 110 7.54 23.19 0.21
C LEU A 110 6.46 24.26 0.14
N GLY A 111 5.46 24.14 1.03
CA GLY A 111 4.40 25.14 1.20
C GLY A 111 4.84 26.39 1.93
#